data_AF-M5SAE8-F1
#
_entry.id   AF-M5SAE8-F1
#
_cell.length_a   1.000
_cell.length_b   1.000
_cell.length_c   1.000
_cell.angle_alpha   90.00
_cell.angle_beta   90.00
_cell.angle_gamma   90.00
#
_symmetry.space_group_name_H-M   'P 1'
#
loop_
_entity.id
_entity.type
_entity.pdbx_description
1 polymer ?
#
loop_
_entity_poly.entity_id
_entity_poly.type
_entity_poly.pdbx_seq_one_letter_code
_entity_poly.pdbx_strand_id
1 'polypeptide(L)' 'MTSHTFRHCFATHLLWSGTDIRQIQQLLGHTDVKTTEIYTHVRNPNEAKVVSPLDRLVRDEEATVGCARAD' A
#
# COMPACT_ATOMS: atom_id res chain seq x y z
N MET A 1 -10.83 -11.61 -28.42
CA MET A 1 -9.95 -11.10 -27.35
C MET A 1 -10.33 -9.65 -27.12
N THR A 2 -10.95 -9.37 -25.98
CA THR A 2 -11.71 -8.13 -25.77
C THR A 2 -10.87 -7.14 -24.97
N SER A 3 -11.08 -5.84 -25.17
CA SER A 3 -10.39 -4.72 -24.47
C SER A 3 -10.18 -4.94 -22.96
N HIS A 4 -11.09 -5.68 -22.32
CA HIS A 4 -11.01 -6.07 -20.91
C HIS A 4 -9.77 -6.92 -20.57
N THR A 5 -9.38 -7.89 -21.41
CA THR A 5 -8.21 -8.75 -21.12
C THR A 5 -6.91 -7.95 -21.21
N PHE A 6 -6.79 -7.01 -22.15
CA PHE A 6 -5.62 -6.13 -22.27
C PHE A 6 -5.49 -5.20 -21.05
N ARG A 7 -6.59 -4.53 -20.67
CA ARG A 7 -6.61 -3.68 -19.46
C ARG A 7 -6.27 -4.46 -18.21
N HIS A 8 -6.77 -5.69 -18.11
CA HIS A 8 -6.47 -6.57 -16.98
C HIS A 8 -5.00 -6.97 -16.94
N CYS A 9 -4.42 -7.46 -18.05
CA CYS A 9 -3.01 -7.84 -18.08
C CYS A 9 -2.10 -6.64 -17.78
N PHE A 10 -2.42 -5.46 -18.33
CA PHE A 10 -1.66 -4.24 -18.10
C PHE A 10 -1.70 -3.79 -16.62
N ALA A 11 -2.90 -3.71 -16.02
CA ALA A 11 -3.05 -3.31 -14.63
C ALA A 11 -2.41 -4.32 -13.66
N THR A 12 -2.60 -5.62 -13.88
CA THR A 12 -1.98 -6.67 -13.05
C THR A 12 -0.45 -6.62 -13.12
N HIS A 13 0.12 -6.37 -14.30
CA HIS A 13 1.58 -6.29 -14.46
C HIS A 13 2.18 -5.07 -13.74
N LEU A 14 1.53 -3.92 -13.84
CA LEU A 14 1.95 -2.71 -13.12
C LEU A 14 1.84 -2.89 -11.60
N LEU A 15 0.76 -3.53 -11.12
CA LEU A 15 0.59 -3.84 -9.71
C LEU A 15 1.70 -4.76 -9.18
N TRP A 16 2.10 -5.77 -9.96
CA TRP A 16 3.20 -6.67 -9.62
C TRP A 16 4.56 -5.97 -9.56
N SER A 17 4.77 -4.94 -10.38
CA SER A 17 6.00 -4.13 -10.36
C SER A 17 6.08 -3.15 -9.17
N GLY A 18 5.06 -3.11 -8.30
CA GLY A 18 5.00 -2.18 -7.16
C GLY A 18 4.56 -0.76 -7.53
N THR A 19 3.96 -0.58 -8.71
CA THR A 19 3.43 0.73 -9.15
C THR A 19 2.22 1.12 -8.30
N ASP A 20 2.13 2.40 -7.92
CA ASP A 20 1.01 2.91 -7.13
C ASP A 20 -0.30 2.93 -7.95
N ILE A 21 -1.43 2.65 -7.29
CA ILE A 21 -2.75 2.58 -7.94
C ILE A 21 -3.13 3.90 -8.60
N ARG A 22 -2.71 5.04 -8.03
CA ARG A 22 -2.96 6.36 -8.62
C ARG A 22 -2.23 6.59 -9.94
N GLN A 23 -1.03 6.03 -10.08
CA GLN A 23 -0.29 6.06 -11.34
C GLN A 23 -0.95 5.16 -12.38
N ILE A 24 -1.38 3.96 -11.97
CA ILE A 24 -2.11 3.02 -12.84
C ILE A 24 -3.41 3.65 -13.36
N GLN A 25 -4.12 4.38 -12.50
CA GLN A 25 -5.34 5.10 -12.88
C GLN A 25 -5.08 6.15 -13.97
N GLN A 26 -4.00 6.94 -13.83
CA GLN A 26 -3.61 7.95 -14.83
C GLN A 26 -3.23 7.31 -16.17
N LEU A 27 -2.51 6.19 -16.14
CA LEU A 27 -2.09 5.44 -17.33
C LEU A 27 -3.27 4.82 -18.10
N LEU A 28 -4.31 4.41 -17.38
CA LEU A 28 -5.53 3.83 -17.97
C LEU A 28 -6.58 4.88 -18.35
N GLY A 29 -6.40 6.14 -17.92
CA GLY A 29 -7.35 7.23 -18.13
C GLY A 29 -8.68 7.03 -17.41
N HIS A 30 -8.68 6.32 -16.27
CA HIS A 30 -9.91 6.07 -15.51
C HIS A 30 -10.30 7.31 -14.70
N THR A 31 -11.48 7.85 -14.96
CA THR A 31 -12.05 8.98 -14.20
C THR A 31 -12.30 8.61 -12.74
N ASP A 32 -12.64 7.34 -12.48
CA ASP A 32 -12.90 6.81 -11.14
C ASP A 32 -11.84 5.81 -10.69
N VAL A 33 -11.40 5.95 -9.44
CA VAL A 33 -10.47 5.02 -8.79
C VAL A 33 -11.10 3.63 -8.61
N LYS A 34 -12.43 3.57 -8.42
CA LYS A 34 -13.20 2.34 -8.15
C LYS A 34 -13.02 1.27 -9.22
N THR A 35 -12.92 1.65 -10.50
CA THR A 35 -12.73 0.68 -11.59
C THR A 35 -11.31 0.11 -11.62
N THR A 36 -10.36 0.79 -10.96
CA THR A 36 -8.94 0.40 -10.88
C THR A 36 -8.63 -0.35 -9.59
N GLU A 37 -9.41 -0.11 -8.52
CA GLU A 37 -9.36 -0.86 -7.25
C GLU A 37 -9.63 -2.35 -7.42
N ILE A 38 -10.42 -2.74 -8.43
CA ILE A 38 -10.69 -4.15 -8.77
C ILE A 38 -9.38 -4.91 -9.02
N TYR A 39 -8.32 -4.23 -9.48
CA TYR A 39 -7.00 -4.85 -9.71
C TYR A 39 -6.15 -4.98 -8.43
N THR A 40 -6.49 -4.25 -7.36
CA THR A 40 -5.78 -4.35 -6.07
C THR A 40 -6.16 -5.58 -5.26
N HIS A 41 -7.31 -6.21 -5.53
CA HIS A 41 -7.66 -7.50 -4.93
C HIS A 41 -6.65 -8.62 -5.23
N VAL A 42 -5.82 -8.46 -6.27
CA VAL A 42 -4.76 -9.40 -6.62
C VAL A 42 -3.51 -9.22 -5.75
N ARG A 43 -3.39 -8.10 -5.02
CA ARG A 43 -2.26 -7.82 -4.14
C ARG A 43 -2.51 -8.41 -2.76
N ASN A 44 -1.54 -9.18 -2.26
CA ASN A 44 -1.62 -9.80 -0.95
C ASN A 44 -1.76 -8.71 0.15
N PRO A 45 -2.70 -8.84 1.10
CA PRO A 45 -2.92 -7.87 2.19
C PRO A 45 -1.75 -7.76 3.18
N ASN A 46 -0.69 -8.56 3.00
CA ASN A 46 0.47 -8.61 3.90
C ASN A 46 1.60 -7.62 3.55
N GLU A 47 1.51 -6.87 2.45
CA GLU A 47 2.67 -6.14 1.93
C GLU A 47 2.87 -4.72 2.49
N ALA A 48 1.93 -4.22 3.27
CA ALA A 48 2.16 -3.00 4.04
C ALA A 48 1.59 -3.17 5.45
N LYS A 49 2.42 -3.70 6.35
CA LYS A 49 2.35 -3.27 7.75
C LYS A 49 2.62 -1.77 7.74
N VAL A 50 1.59 -0.97 7.47
CA VAL A 50 1.61 0.47 7.70
C VAL A 50 1.74 0.60 9.21
N VAL A 51 2.99 0.68 9.67
CA VAL A 51 3.31 0.97 11.07
C VAL A 51 2.76 2.36 11.30
N SER A 52 1.74 2.44 12.15
CA SER A 52 1.13 3.72 12.48
C SER A 52 2.26 4.64 12.99
N PRO A 53 2.36 5.88 12.52
CA PRO A 53 3.29 6.84 13.11
C PRO A 53 3.15 6.95 14.64
N LEU A 54 1.95 6.66 15.17
CA LEU A 54 1.70 6.59 16.61
C LEU A 54 2.34 5.37 17.29
N ASP A 55 2.50 4.24 16.60
CA ASP A 55 3.21 3.06 17.14
C ASP A 55 4.72 3.35 17.36
N ARG A 56 5.25 4.40 16.73
CA ARG A 56 6.63 4.87 16.98
C ARG A 56 6.72 5.67 18.28
N LEU A 57 5.71 6.51 18.57
CA LEU A 57 5.70 7.36 19.75
C LEU A 57 5.55 6.57 21.05
N VAL A 58 4.78 5.48 21.03
CA VAL A 58 4.59 4.59 22.19
C VAL A 58 5.92 3.95 22.64
N ARG A 59 6.91 3.80 21.74
CA ARG A 59 8.24 3.24 22.10
C ARG A 59 9.19 4.26 22.72
N ASP A 60 9.00 5.55 22.46
CA ASP A 60 9.88 6.60 23.00
C ASP A 60 9.56 6.90 24.48
N GLU A 61 8.33 6.65 24.95
CA GLU A 61 7.98 6.83 26.38
C GLU A 61 8.58 5.74 27.28
N GLU A 62 8.73 4.50 26.81
CA GLU A 62 9.32 3.43 27.63
C GLU A 62 10.85 3.56 27.80
N ALA A 63 11.54 4.28 26.90
CA ALA A 63 12.98 4.47 26.99
C ALA A 63 13.43 5.41 28.13
N THR A 64 12.53 6.24 28.67
CA THR A 64 12.87 7.21 29.72
C THR A 64 12.67 6.67 31.15
N VAL A 65 11.97 5.55 31.32
CA VAL A 65 11.65 4.97 32.65
C VAL A 65 12.76 4.02 33.16
N GLY A 66 13.76 3.69 32.34
CA GLY A 66 14.83 2.75 32.69
C GLY A 66 16.04 3.32 33.45
N CYS A 67 16.18 4.64 33.60
CA CYS A 67 17.41 5.24 34.17
C CYS A 67 17.33 5.56 35.68
N ALA A 68 16.20 5.33 36.36
CA ALA A 68 15.97 5.86 37.72
C ALA A 68 16.19 4.88 38.89
N ARG A 69 16.98 3.80 38.75
CA ARG A 69 17.38 2.95 39.90
C ARG A 69 18.74 2.28 39.69
N ALA A 70 19.82 2.96 40.07
CA ALA A 70 21.04 2.36 40.63
C ALA A 70 22.03 3.46 41.07
N ASP A 71 21.78 4.08 42.23
CA ASP A 71 22.80 4.74 43.08
C ASP A 71 22.53 4.35 44.54
#